data_AF-A0A968A0S1-F1
#
_entry.id   AF-A0A968A0S1-F1
#
_cell.length_a   1.000
_cell.length_b   1.000
_cell.length_c   1.000
_cell.angle_alpha   90.00
_cell.angle_beta   90.00
_cell.angle_gamma   90.00
#
_symmetry.space_group_name_H-M   'P 1'
#
loop_
_entity.id
_entity.type
_entity.pdbx_description
1 polymer ?
#
loop_
_entity_poly.entity_id
_entity_poly.type
_entity_poly.pdbx_seq_one_letter_code
_entity_poly.pdbx_strand_id
1 'polypeptide(L)'
;MRNVATSDVNVTNCIFWENAIDEILSDSNTCTLNVNYSDVKGGWSGGEGNIDKDPCFFVVEPWSGSWTENSSYDNSTFQSTLTDENADWAVNELAGKFINPDVDPYQHLQFFIVSNNVNTIKVWSDVNDIAGVGDTYYIYDYHLRVESPCIDAGYPQGDYSGQKDIDGEPRVFDGDYNDVSIVDMGADEYYWSPADINTDGFVNFFDYAFFASAWQSVPNDPNYNEDCDLEDDNFIDYHDIALFCKDWLWQTAWAKAFPSPYDELWGRSMSMGMGEGFFPSMQAKQIQPELTAADIEQILKWLEELWLTDDEVRKVITADEWQKFIEAVIQAAKEQTYY
;
A
#
# COMPACT_ATOMS: atom_id res chain seq x y z
N MET A 1 -6.74 -18.28 13.13
CA MET A 1 -7.87 -17.77 13.95
C MET A 1 -8.36 -18.86 14.89
N ARG A 2 -8.69 -18.54 16.15
CA ARG A 2 -9.31 -19.50 17.08
C ARG A 2 -10.56 -18.94 17.74
N ASN A 3 -11.71 -19.56 17.52
CA ASN A 3 -12.96 -19.24 18.19
C ASN A 3 -13.07 -20.04 19.51
N VAL A 4 -12.80 -19.38 20.62
CA VAL A 4 -12.77 -19.99 21.98
C VAL A 4 -14.07 -19.80 22.77
N ALA A 5 -15.09 -19.14 22.19
CA ALA A 5 -16.32 -18.76 22.86
C ALA A 5 -17.57 -19.21 22.07
N THR A 6 -18.76 -19.00 22.65
CA THR A 6 -20.06 -19.28 22.00
C THR A 6 -20.48 -18.16 21.04
N SER A 7 -19.53 -17.51 20.38
CA SER A 7 -19.79 -16.38 19.49
C SER A 7 -19.90 -16.86 18.04
N ASP A 8 -20.93 -16.40 17.34
CA ASP A 8 -21.05 -16.60 15.91
C ASP A 8 -20.07 -15.67 15.18
N VAL A 9 -19.26 -16.22 14.29
CA VAL A 9 -18.20 -15.52 13.58
C VAL A 9 -18.46 -15.64 12.08
N ASN A 10 -18.48 -14.50 11.38
CA ASN A 10 -18.50 -14.45 9.94
C ASN A 10 -17.16 -13.92 9.45
N VAL A 11 -16.55 -14.65 8.53
CA VAL A 11 -15.32 -14.30 7.86
C VAL A 11 -15.61 -14.19 6.37
N THR A 12 -15.23 -13.05 5.79
CA THR A 12 -15.36 -12.78 4.36
C THR A 12 -14.13 -12.04 3.87
N ASN A 13 -13.64 -12.34 2.67
CA ASN A 13 -12.49 -11.67 2.03
C ASN A 13 -11.22 -11.71 2.88
N CYS A 14 -10.95 -12.83 3.55
CA CYS A 14 -9.78 -12.99 4.40
C CYS A 14 -8.83 -14.05 3.84
N ILE A 15 -7.53 -13.83 4.03
CA ILE A 15 -6.49 -14.82 3.78
C ILE A 15 -6.05 -15.40 5.14
N PHE A 16 -6.10 -16.72 5.27
CA PHE A 16 -5.51 -17.46 6.36
C PHE A 16 -4.44 -18.39 5.81
N TRP A 17 -3.21 -17.90 5.82
CA TRP A 17 -2.09 -18.57 5.20
C TRP A 17 -0.86 -18.52 6.11
N GLU A 18 -0.34 -19.69 6.43
CA GLU A 18 0.97 -19.85 7.08
C GLU A 18 1.10 -19.16 8.45
N ASN A 19 0.07 -19.27 9.31
CA ASN A 19 0.26 -19.02 10.75
C ASN A 19 -0.18 -20.19 11.68
N ALA A 20 0.27 -21.39 11.26
CA ALA A 20 0.46 -22.69 11.93
C ALA A 20 -0.77 -23.47 12.47
N ILE A 21 -0.58 -24.82 12.64
CA ILE A 21 -1.59 -25.91 12.70
C ILE A 21 -3.06 -25.45 12.83
N ASP A 22 -3.83 -25.79 11.80
CA ASP A 22 -5.23 -25.44 11.62
C ASP A 22 -5.49 -23.92 11.61
N GLU A 23 -5.42 -23.34 10.41
CA GLU A 23 -5.59 -21.91 10.14
C GLU A 23 -6.85 -21.32 10.79
N ILE A 24 -7.90 -22.13 10.91
CA ILE A 24 -9.12 -21.79 11.62
C ILE A 24 -9.51 -22.93 12.55
N LEU A 25 -9.58 -22.63 13.84
CA LEU A 25 -10.00 -23.54 14.91
C LEU A 25 -11.28 -23.03 15.56
N SER A 26 -12.27 -23.91 15.73
CA SER A 26 -13.46 -23.65 16.57
C SER A 26 -13.53 -24.66 17.70
N ASP A 27 -13.43 -24.19 18.93
CA ASP A 27 -13.45 -25.05 20.13
C ASP A 27 -14.88 -25.36 20.60
N SER A 28 -15.89 -24.77 19.96
CA SER A 28 -17.29 -24.86 20.36
C SER A 28 -18.16 -25.46 19.26
N ASN A 29 -18.93 -26.48 19.63
CA ASN A 29 -19.93 -27.10 18.75
C ASN A 29 -21.28 -26.36 18.77
N THR A 30 -21.37 -25.21 19.46
CA THR A 30 -22.62 -24.47 19.64
C THR A 30 -22.61 -23.07 19.01
N CYS A 31 -21.56 -22.70 18.28
CA CYS A 31 -21.48 -21.46 17.51
C CYS A 31 -21.41 -21.76 16.02
N THR A 32 -21.80 -20.78 15.19
CA THR A 32 -21.61 -20.83 13.74
C THR A 32 -20.34 -20.09 13.36
N LEU A 33 -19.48 -20.76 12.62
CA LEU A 33 -18.33 -20.16 11.94
C LEU A 33 -18.60 -20.22 10.44
N ASN A 34 -18.94 -19.08 9.84
CA ASN A 34 -19.17 -18.97 8.41
C ASN A 34 -17.94 -18.31 7.78
N VAL A 35 -17.34 -18.99 6.81
CA VAL A 35 -16.17 -18.49 6.07
C VAL A 35 -16.56 -18.50 4.61
N ASN A 36 -16.50 -17.36 3.93
CA ASN A 36 -16.87 -17.22 2.52
C ASN A 36 -15.87 -16.32 1.81
N TYR A 37 -15.63 -16.53 0.52
CA TYR A 37 -14.71 -15.72 -0.29
C TYR A 37 -13.37 -15.49 0.41
N SER A 38 -12.83 -16.55 0.99
CA SER A 38 -11.58 -16.53 1.76
C SER A 38 -10.61 -17.59 1.23
N ASP A 39 -9.33 -17.25 1.27
CA ASP A 39 -8.25 -18.19 1.02
C ASP A 39 -7.82 -18.81 2.34
N VAL A 40 -7.96 -20.14 2.46
CA VAL A 40 -7.70 -20.86 3.71
C VAL A 40 -6.77 -22.02 3.40
N LYS A 41 -5.54 -21.96 3.92
CA LYS A 41 -4.57 -23.04 3.74
C LYS A 41 -5.09 -24.37 4.28
N GLY A 42 -5.07 -25.40 3.44
CA GLY A 42 -5.66 -26.71 3.76
C GLY A 42 -7.16 -26.81 3.49
N GLY A 43 -7.76 -25.71 3.01
CA GLY A 43 -9.13 -25.61 2.54
C GLY A 43 -10.17 -25.44 3.65
N TRP A 44 -11.32 -24.89 3.25
CA TRP A 44 -12.50 -24.79 4.11
C TRP A 44 -13.76 -25.24 3.35
N SER A 45 -14.35 -26.35 3.79
CA SER A 45 -15.50 -26.96 3.09
C SER A 45 -16.86 -26.28 3.34
N GLY A 46 -16.94 -25.35 4.29
CA GLY A 46 -18.13 -24.56 4.56
C GLY A 46 -18.19 -23.29 3.69
N GLY A 47 -19.38 -22.70 3.57
CA GLY A 47 -19.58 -21.43 2.87
C GLY A 47 -19.42 -21.50 1.34
N GLU A 48 -19.22 -20.35 0.72
CA GLU A 48 -19.11 -20.15 -0.73
C GLU A 48 -17.85 -19.36 -1.09
N GLY A 49 -17.29 -19.58 -2.28
CA GLY A 49 -16.22 -18.75 -2.83
C GLY A 49 -14.83 -18.94 -2.20
N ASN A 50 -14.66 -19.88 -1.27
CA ASN A 50 -13.35 -20.12 -0.64
C ASN A 50 -12.37 -20.83 -1.58
N ILE A 51 -11.10 -20.49 -1.44
CA ILE A 51 -9.98 -21.10 -2.16
C ILE A 51 -8.94 -21.66 -1.18
N ASP A 52 -8.04 -22.49 -1.70
CA ASP A 52 -6.87 -23.06 -1.00
C ASP A 52 -5.70 -23.03 -1.99
N LYS A 53 -5.10 -21.85 -2.12
CA LYS A 53 -4.04 -21.58 -3.07
C LYS A 53 -3.01 -20.67 -2.43
N ASP A 54 -1.76 -20.77 -2.87
CA ASP A 54 -0.74 -19.83 -2.40
C ASP A 54 -1.16 -18.39 -2.74
N PRO A 55 -1.34 -17.50 -1.75
CA PRO A 55 -1.74 -16.11 -1.97
C PRO A 55 -0.62 -15.30 -2.63
N CYS A 56 0.59 -15.87 -2.79
CA CYS A 56 1.72 -15.23 -3.46
C CYS A 56 2.08 -13.88 -2.84
N PHE A 57 2.13 -13.81 -1.50
CA PHE A 57 2.58 -12.60 -0.81
C PHE A 57 3.99 -12.20 -1.25
N PHE A 58 4.20 -10.89 -1.37
CA PHE A 58 5.50 -10.33 -1.65
C PHE A 58 6.44 -10.59 -0.47
N VAL A 59 7.49 -11.37 -0.72
CA VAL A 59 8.55 -11.62 0.27
C VAL A 59 9.65 -10.59 0.07
N VAL A 60 9.66 -9.55 0.90
CA VAL A 60 10.87 -8.78 1.21
C VAL A 60 11.57 -9.35 2.43
N GLU A 61 12.87 -9.09 2.55
CA GLU A 61 13.56 -9.26 3.83
C GLU A 61 12.88 -8.35 4.86
N PRO A 62 12.27 -8.91 5.93
CA PRO A 62 11.54 -8.11 6.88
C PRO A 62 12.50 -7.16 7.61
N TRP A 63 12.04 -5.95 7.92
CA TRP A 63 12.83 -5.07 8.78
C TRP A 63 13.00 -5.71 10.14
N SER A 64 14.21 -5.59 10.69
CA SER A 64 14.57 -6.27 11.93
C SER A 64 15.30 -5.35 12.90
N GLY A 65 15.17 -5.64 14.18
CA GLY A 65 15.94 -4.98 15.23
C GLY A 65 15.84 -5.75 16.54
N SER A 66 16.07 -5.08 17.67
CA SER A 66 16.01 -5.73 18.98
C SER A 66 15.45 -4.80 20.04
N TRP A 67 14.59 -5.32 20.91
CA TRP A 67 13.99 -4.49 21.96
C TRP A 67 15.01 -4.08 23.01
N THR A 68 15.00 -2.80 23.35
CA THR A 68 15.90 -2.23 24.37
C THR A 68 15.23 -2.10 25.73
N GLU A 69 13.91 -2.25 25.79
CA GLU A 69 13.11 -2.23 27.01
C GLU A 69 12.07 -3.36 27.01
N ASN A 70 11.52 -3.65 28.18
CA ASN A 70 10.36 -4.54 28.26
C ASN A 70 9.15 -3.84 27.65
N SER A 71 8.30 -4.60 26.97
CA SER A 71 7.01 -4.12 26.51
C SER A 71 6.13 -3.65 27.68
N SER A 72 5.20 -2.74 27.36
CA SER A 72 4.20 -2.26 28.32
C SER A 72 2.82 -2.27 27.70
N TYR A 73 1.81 -2.76 28.43
CA TYR A 73 0.43 -2.83 27.95
C TYR A 73 -0.47 -1.83 28.68
N ASP A 74 -1.28 -1.10 27.91
CA ASP A 74 -2.29 -0.18 28.42
C ASP A 74 -3.70 -0.74 28.20
N ASN A 75 -4.33 -1.17 29.29
CA ASN A 75 -5.67 -1.76 29.28
C ASN A 75 -6.79 -0.75 28.95
N SER A 76 -6.51 0.55 28.93
CA SER A 76 -7.49 1.56 28.51
C SER A 76 -7.57 1.71 26.99
N THR A 77 -6.45 1.42 26.30
CA THR A 77 -6.33 1.52 24.85
C THR A 77 -6.24 0.15 24.17
N PHE A 78 -6.07 -0.94 24.92
CA PHE A 78 -5.84 -2.30 24.41
C PHE A 78 -4.59 -2.41 23.52
N GLN A 79 -3.59 -1.58 23.81
CA GLN A 79 -2.37 -1.50 23.03
C GLN A 79 -1.15 -1.75 23.90
N SER A 80 -0.17 -2.42 23.31
CA SER A 80 1.18 -2.53 23.87
C SER A 80 2.13 -1.55 23.19
N THR A 81 3.08 -1.01 23.95
CA THR A 81 4.21 -0.20 23.48
C THR A 81 5.49 -1.02 23.57
N LEU A 82 6.24 -1.04 22.47
CA LEU A 82 7.53 -1.71 22.28
C LEU A 82 8.59 -0.64 21.98
N THR A 83 9.80 -0.79 22.51
CA THR A 83 10.86 0.23 22.41
C THR A 83 12.16 -0.37 21.89
N ASP A 84 12.71 0.23 20.84
CA ASP A 84 14.07 0.00 20.33
C ASP A 84 14.79 1.35 20.25
N GLU A 85 15.55 1.70 21.29
CA GLU A 85 16.28 2.98 21.39
C GLU A 85 17.34 3.17 20.29
N ASN A 86 17.69 2.13 19.52
CA ASN A 86 18.61 2.25 18.40
C ASN A 86 17.90 2.45 17.06
N ALA A 87 16.57 2.31 17.03
CA ALA A 87 15.77 2.60 15.86
C ALA A 87 15.69 4.12 15.60
N ASP A 88 15.45 4.47 14.34
CA ASP A 88 15.37 5.84 13.86
C ASP A 88 14.32 5.92 12.74
N TRP A 89 13.11 5.47 13.07
CA TRP A 89 11.98 5.37 12.16
C TRP A 89 11.36 6.74 11.89
N ALA A 90 10.81 6.97 10.70
CA ALA A 90 9.89 8.10 10.53
C ALA A 90 8.58 7.84 11.31
N VAL A 91 7.99 8.91 11.84
CA VAL A 91 6.74 8.81 12.60
C VAL A 91 5.63 8.22 11.71
N ASN A 92 4.99 7.16 12.19
CA ASN A 92 3.94 6.39 11.50
C ASN A 92 4.33 5.66 10.21
N GLU A 93 5.62 5.54 9.87
CA GLU A 93 6.02 4.77 8.69
C GLU A 93 5.71 3.27 8.79
N LEU A 94 5.58 2.74 10.01
CA LEU A 94 5.30 1.34 10.28
C LEU A 94 3.82 1.06 10.51
N ALA A 95 2.97 2.09 10.60
CA ALA A 95 1.54 1.93 10.80
C ALA A 95 0.93 1.17 9.62
N GLY A 96 0.03 0.21 9.89
CA GLY A 96 -0.54 -0.66 8.86
C GLY A 96 0.23 -1.97 8.65
N LYS A 97 1.50 -2.03 9.08
CA LYS A 97 2.34 -3.23 8.95
C LYS A 97 2.11 -4.22 10.10
N PHE A 98 2.69 -5.41 9.98
CA PHE A 98 2.65 -6.45 11.02
C PHE A 98 4.01 -6.64 11.66
N ILE A 99 4.05 -6.99 12.95
CA ILE A 99 5.29 -7.30 13.65
C ILE A 99 5.22 -8.66 14.33
N ASN A 100 6.23 -9.50 14.11
CA ASN A 100 6.58 -10.56 15.04
C ASN A 100 7.56 -9.97 16.08
N PRO A 101 7.13 -9.76 17.33
CA PRO A 101 7.96 -9.10 18.33
C PRO A 101 8.96 -10.05 19.00
N ASP A 102 8.94 -11.35 18.71
CA ASP A 102 9.94 -12.31 19.19
C ASP A 102 10.16 -13.41 18.14
N VAL A 103 11.28 -13.32 17.42
CA VAL A 103 11.68 -14.28 16.39
C VAL A 103 12.27 -15.55 17.03
N ASP A 104 11.45 -16.24 17.83
CA ASP A 104 11.73 -17.58 18.32
C ASP A 104 11.20 -18.64 17.32
N PRO A 105 11.93 -19.74 17.05
CA PRO A 105 11.49 -20.78 16.12
C PRO A 105 10.14 -21.45 16.43
N TYR A 106 9.61 -21.29 17.65
CA TYR A 106 8.33 -21.85 18.10
C TYR A 106 7.25 -20.78 18.30
N GLN A 107 7.58 -19.51 18.11
CA GLN A 107 6.65 -18.40 18.17
C GLN A 107 6.43 -17.78 16.78
N HIS A 108 5.18 -17.73 16.35
CA HIS A 108 4.78 -17.24 15.03
C HIS A 108 3.71 -16.13 15.10
N LEU A 109 3.30 -15.71 16.30
CA LEU A 109 2.31 -14.65 16.45
C LEU A 109 2.85 -13.33 15.89
N GLN A 110 2.01 -12.69 15.09
CA GLN A 110 2.24 -11.37 14.55
C GLN A 110 1.13 -10.42 15.00
N PHE A 111 1.45 -9.16 15.17
CA PHE A 111 0.56 -8.14 15.69
C PHE A 111 0.51 -6.94 14.75
N PHE A 112 -0.68 -6.38 14.56
CA PHE A 112 -0.87 -5.21 13.73
C PHE A 112 -0.30 -3.97 14.42
N ILE A 113 0.54 -3.21 13.70
CA ILE A 113 1.12 -1.96 14.15
C ILE A 113 0.11 -0.83 13.94
N VAL A 114 -0.30 -0.21 15.04
CA VAL A 114 -1.26 0.90 15.04
C VAL A 114 -0.59 2.22 14.71
N SER A 115 0.63 2.42 15.21
CA SER A 115 1.41 3.65 15.06
C SER A 115 2.84 3.40 15.52
N ASN A 116 3.78 4.23 15.08
CA ASN A 116 5.13 4.28 15.63
C ASN A 116 5.62 5.73 15.74
N ASN A 117 6.52 5.97 16.68
CA ASN A 117 7.41 7.14 16.65
C ASN A 117 8.80 6.69 16.17
N VAL A 118 9.81 7.53 16.40
CA VAL A 118 11.21 7.30 16.02
C VAL A 118 11.79 6.00 16.56
N ASN A 119 11.43 5.61 17.77
CA ASN A 119 12.03 4.46 18.47
C ASN A 119 11.01 3.60 19.24
N THR A 120 9.71 3.85 19.03
CA THR A 120 8.63 3.11 19.71
C THR A 120 7.56 2.69 18.73
N ILE A 121 7.05 1.47 18.92
CA ILE A 121 5.96 0.89 18.14
C ILE A 121 4.78 0.63 19.09
N LYS A 122 3.57 0.90 18.61
CA LYS A 122 2.33 0.51 19.27
C LYS A 122 1.62 -0.57 18.47
N VAL A 123 1.23 -1.65 19.14
CA VAL A 123 0.49 -2.77 18.54
C VAL A 123 -0.83 -3.00 19.25
N TRP A 124 -1.79 -3.61 18.57
CA TRP A 124 -2.97 -4.18 19.22
C TRP A 124 -2.60 -5.44 20.01
N SER A 125 -3.30 -5.66 21.14
CA SER A 125 -3.12 -6.78 22.08
C SER A 125 -2.02 -6.56 23.13
N ASP A 126 -2.10 -7.36 24.20
CA ASP A 126 -1.05 -7.51 25.21
C ASP A 126 0.04 -8.45 24.67
N VAL A 127 1.28 -7.96 24.64
CA VAL A 127 2.47 -8.72 24.20
C VAL A 127 3.51 -8.88 25.31
N ASN A 128 3.18 -8.57 26.57
CA ASN A 128 4.15 -8.58 27.68
C ASN A 128 4.84 -9.92 27.91
N ASP A 129 4.13 -11.03 27.64
CA ASP A 129 4.65 -12.40 27.79
C ASP A 129 5.34 -12.92 26.52
N ILE A 130 5.42 -12.10 25.47
CA ILE A 130 5.99 -12.44 24.16
C ILE A 130 7.24 -11.60 23.88
N ALA A 131 7.15 -10.28 24.07
CA ALA A 131 8.20 -9.35 23.69
C ALA A 131 9.06 -8.96 24.90
N GLY A 132 10.19 -9.63 25.07
CA GLY A 132 11.18 -9.38 26.10
C GLY A 132 12.32 -8.47 25.65
N VAL A 133 12.98 -7.84 26.62
CA VAL A 133 14.18 -7.03 26.35
C VAL A 133 15.30 -7.91 25.78
N GLY A 134 15.89 -7.47 24.67
CA GLY A 134 16.93 -8.18 23.94
C GLY A 134 16.41 -9.17 22.89
N ASP A 135 15.10 -9.43 22.85
CA ASP A 135 14.51 -10.26 21.80
C ASP A 135 14.57 -9.52 20.46
N THR A 136 14.76 -10.29 19.40
CA THR A 136 14.78 -9.79 18.02
C THR A 136 13.38 -9.79 17.44
N TYR A 137 13.04 -8.78 16.64
CA TYR A 137 11.75 -8.69 15.97
C TYR A 137 11.89 -8.65 14.45
N TYR A 138 10.80 -8.99 13.75
CA TYR A 138 10.62 -8.81 12.31
C TYR A 138 9.34 -8.05 12.01
N ILE A 139 9.42 -7.06 11.12
CA ILE A 139 8.27 -6.29 10.60
C ILE A 139 8.00 -6.73 9.16
N TYR A 140 6.73 -7.02 8.88
CA TYR A 140 6.23 -7.53 7.61
C TYR A 140 5.26 -6.55 6.98
N ASP A 141 5.39 -6.40 5.66
CA ASP A 141 4.55 -5.57 4.82
C ASP A 141 3.93 -6.46 3.74
N TYR A 142 2.75 -6.98 4.02
CA TYR A 142 2.14 -8.01 3.18
C TYR A 142 1.36 -7.36 2.05
N HIS A 143 1.79 -7.66 0.81
CA HIS A 143 1.10 -7.28 -0.40
C HIS A 143 1.00 -8.48 -1.34
N LEU A 144 -0.03 -8.53 -2.17
CA LEU A 144 -0.17 -9.57 -3.19
C LEU A 144 0.80 -9.31 -4.35
N ARG A 145 1.27 -10.40 -4.98
CA ARG A 145 1.92 -10.33 -6.30
C ARG A 145 0.86 -10.46 -7.39
N VAL A 146 1.19 -9.98 -8.59
CA VAL A 146 0.31 -10.01 -9.77
C VAL A 146 -0.22 -11.41 -10.14
N GLU A 147 0.49 -12.50 -9.79
CA GLU A 147 0.00 -13.86 -10.03
C GLU A 147 -0.88 -14.43 -8.92
N SER A 148 -1.20 -13.62 -7.91
CA SER A 148 -1.96 -14.09 -6.77
C SER A 148 -3.36 -14.53 -7.19
N PRO A 149 -3.81 -15.73 -6.77
CA PRO A 149 -5.17 -16.20 -6.97
C PRO A 149 -6.19 -15.48 -6.09
N CYS A 150 -5.73 -14.60 -5.19
CA CYS A 150 -6.57 -13.77 -4.31
C CYS A 150 -7.04 -12.48 -4.99
N ILE A 151 -6.41 -12.11 -6.12
CA ILE A 151 -6.79 -10.93 -6.92
C ILE A 151 -8.18 -11.15 -7.51
N ASP A 152 -9.06 -10.17 -7.35
CA ASP A 152 -10.44 -10.13 -7.84
C ASP A 152 -11.29 -11.37 -7.44
N ALA A 153 -10.92 -12.02 -6.34
CA ALA A 153 -11.51 -13.27 -5.89
C ALA A 153 -12.43 -13.12 -4.66
N GLY A 154 -12.52 -11.91 -4.11
CA GLY A 154 -13.38 -11.59 -2.97
C GLY A 154 -14.88 -11.53 -3.32
N TYR A 155 -15.69 -11.18 -2.33
CA TYR A 155 -17.16 -11.19 -2.42
C TYR A 155 -17.67 -10.02 -3.28
N PRO A 156 -18.26 -10.27 -4.47
CA PRO A 156 -18.55 -9.21 -5.43
C PRO A 156 -19.83 -8.40 -5.11
N GLN A 157 -20.62 -8.83 -4.12
CA GLN A 157 -21.92 -8.23 -3.77
C GLN A 157 -21.90 -7.49 -2.42
N GLY A 158 -20.71 -7.15 -1.93
CA GLY A 158 -20.53 -6.34 -0.72
C GLY A 158 -20.81 -4.86 -0.97
N ASP A 159 -21.10 -4.12 0.10
CA ASP A 159 -21.13 -2.65 0.06
C ASP A 159 -19.76 -2.11 0.49
N TYR A 160 -18.93 -1.76 -0.48
CA TYR A 160 -17.57 -1.23 -0.30
C TYR A 160 -17.50 0.29 -0.45
N SER A 161 -18.64 0.98 -0.45
CA SER A 161 -18.70 2.41 -0.75
C SER A 161 -17.84 3.22 0.23
N GLY A 162 -16.81 3.90 -0.29
CA GLY A 162 -15.88 4.71 0.51
C GLY A 162 -14.94 3.90 1.41
N GLN A 163 -14.88 2.59 1.27
CA GLN A 163 -13.89 1.76 1.93
C GLN A 163 -12.55 1.89 1.20
N LYS A 164 -11.48 1.78 1.99
CA LYS A 164 -10.11 1.73 1.54
C LYS A 164 -9.48 0.46 2.07
N ASP A 165 -8.45 -0.01 1.39
CA ASP A 165 -7.60 -1.07 1.90
C ASP A 165 -6.61 -0.56 2.96
N ILE A 166 -5.66 -1.41 3.32
CA ILE A 166 -4.67 -1.15 4.36
C ILE A 166 -3.67 -0.04 4.00
N ASP A 167 -3.45 0.18 2.70
CA ASP A 167 -2.55 1.20 2.15
C ASP A 167 -3.27 2.51 1.80
N GLY A 168 -4.60 2.51 1.89
CA GLY A 168 -5.43 3.68 1.67
C GLY A 168 -5.93 3.81 0.23
N GLU A 169 -5.74 2.79 -0.58
CA GLU A 169 -6.22 2.67 -1.96
C GLU A 169 -7.69 2.21 -1.98
N PRO A 170 -8.43 2.42 -3.09
CA PRO A 170 -9.83 2.02 -3.18
C PRO A 170 -10.02 0.53 -2.95
N ARG A 171 -11.00 0.15 -2.13
CA ARG A 171 -11.25 -1.28 -1.83
C ARG A 171 -11.77 -2.10 -3.00
N VAL A 172 -12.33 -1.46 -4.04
CA VAL A 172 -12.81 -2.11 -5.26
C VAL A 172 -11.98 -1.57 -6.41
N PHE A 173 -11.19 -2.45 -7.02
CA PHE A 173 -10.28 -2.12 -8.10
C PHE A 173 -10.26 -3.28 -9.11
N ASP A 174 -9.87 -3.03 -10.35
CA ASP A 174 -9.68 -4.09 -11.34
C ASP A 174 -8.21 -4.48 -11.33
N GLY A 175 -7.85 -5.42 -10.45
CA GLY A 175 -6.46 -5.79 -10.19
C GLY A 175 -5.84 -6.65 -11.30
N ASP A 176 -6.66 -7.40 -12.04
CA ASP A 176 -6.22 -8.21 -13.18
C ASP A 176 -6.44 -7.57 -14.56
N TYR A 177 -6.99 -6.34 -14.59
CA TYR A 177 -7.26 -5.53 -15.78
C TYR A 177 -8.17 -6.22 -16.80
N ASN A 178 -9.22 -6.91 -16.33
CA ASN A 178 -10.17 -7.62 -17.18
C ASN A 178 -11.49 -6.86 -17.43
N ASP A 179 -11.54 -5.57 -17.07
CA ASP A 179 -12.70 -4.68 -17.08
C ASP A 179 -13.77 -5.03 -16.02
N VAL A 180 -13.41 -5.78 -14.98
CA VAL A 180 -14.32 -6.14 -13.87
C VAL A 180 -13.65 -5.88 -12.53
N SER A 181 -13.97 -4.74 -11.92
CA SER A 181 -13.49 -4.42 -10.57
C SER A 181 -14.20 -5.26 -9.51
N ILE A 182 -13.44 -6.10 -8.81
CA ILE A 182 -13.88 -6.86 -7.64
C ILE A 182 -12.98 -6.43 -6.46
N VAL A 183 -13.19 -7.02 -5.29
CA VAL A 183 -12.25 -6.84 -4.17
C VAL A 183 -11.37 -8.07 -4.10
N ASP A 184 -10.15 -7.88 -3.66
CA ASP A 184 -9.24 -8.97 -3.38
C ASP A 184 -9.63 -9.68 -2.08
N MET A 185 -9.21 -10.93 -1.95
CA MET A 185 -9.16 -11.57 -0.65
C MET A 185 -7.97 -11.00 0.14
N GLY A 186 -8.20 -10.62 1.39
CA GLY A 186 -7.17 -10.01 2.25
C GLY A 186 -7.54 -8.57 2.63
N ALA A 187 -6.61 -7.89 3.30
CA ALA A 187 -6.79 -6.51 3.76
C ALA A 187 -6.23 -5.47 2.77
N ASP A 188 -5.52 -5.93 1.75
CA ASP A 188 -4.80 -5.17 0.72
C ASP A 188 -5.37 -5.53 -0.64
N GLU A 189 -5.46 -4.56 -1.55
CA GLU A 189 -5.79 -4.80 -2.96
C GLU A 189 -4.49 -4.80 -3.79
N TYR A 190 -4.39 -5.64 -4.81
CA TYR A 190 -3.33 -5.52 -5.81
C TYR A 190 -3.60 -4.29 -6.67
N TYR A 191 -3.11 -3.15 -6.17
CA TYR A 191 -3.33 -1.85 -6.76
C TYR A 191 -2.13 -1.40 -7.59
N TRP A 192 -2.42 -0.87 -8.77
CA TRP A 192 -1.45 -0.13 -9.57
C TRP A 192 -2.08 1.17 -10.01
N SER A 193 -1.49 2.29 -9.55
CA SER A 193 -2.05 3.61 -9.82
C SER A 193 -2.10 3.89 -11.33
N PRO A 194 -3.28 4.23 -11.88
CA PRO A 194 -3.38 4.76 -13.25
C PRO A 194 -2.59 6.05 -13.45
N ALA A 195 -2.27 6.78 -12.36
CA ALA A 195 -1.49 8.00 -12.41
C ALA A 195 0.03 7.76 -12.51
N ASP A 196 0.52 6.52 -12.38
CA ASP A 196 1.91 6.15 -12.66
C ASP A 196 2.08 5.94 -14.18
N ILE A 197 1.94 7.05 -14.90
CA ILE A 197 1.90 7.12 -16.37
C ILE A 197 3.19 6.57 -16.98
N ASN A 198 4.32 6.79 -16.30
CA ASN A 198 5.61 6.34 -16.80
C ASN A 198 5.98 4.92 -16.35
N THR A 199 5.19 4.32 -15.44
CA THR A 199 5.29 2.95 -14.93
C THR A 199 6.57 2.64 -14.17
N ASP A 200 7.13 3.64 -13.47
CA ASP A 200 8.33 3.46 -12.64
C ASP A 200 8.02 2.99 -11.21
N GLY A 201 6.74 2.87 -10.88
CA GLY A 201 6.24 2.48 -9.57
C GLY A 201 6.06 3.65 -8.61
N PHE A 202 6.13 4.90 -9.08
CA PHE A 202 5.97 6.11 -8.30
C PHE A 202 5.15 7.16 -9.05
N VAL A 203 4.04 7.64 -8.49
CA VAL A 203 3.34 8.81 -9.02
C VAL A 203 4.07 10.07 -8.56
N ASN A 204 4.82 10.67 -9.48
CA ASN A 204 5.68 11.79 -9.16
C ASN A 204 5.72 12.84 -10.28
N PHE A 205 6.69 13.75 -10.17
CA PHE A 205 6.81 14.88 -11.08
C PHE A 205 7.05 14.48 -12.55
N PHE A 206 7.60 13.30 -12.80
CA PHE A 206 7.77 12.79 -14.16
C PHE A 206 6.44 12.38 -14.79
N ASP A 207 5.54 11.75 -14.04
CA ASP A 207 4.18 11.42 -14.52
C ASP A 207 3.37 12.69 -14.79
N TYR A 208 3.49 13.67 -13.89
CA TYR A 208 2.88 14.97 -14.09
C TYR A 208 3.38 15.64 -15.38
N ALA A 209 4.65 15.49 -15.73
CA ALA A 209 5.19 16.07 -16.97
C ALA A 209 4.56 15.43 -18.22
N PHE A 210 4.34 14.11 -18.21
CA PHE A 210 3.58 13.44 -19.28
C PHE A 210 2.14 13.94 -19.33
N PHE A 211 1.47 13.99 -18.18
CA PHE A 211 0.10 14.50 -18.03
C PHE A 211 -0.05 15.93 -18.59
N ALA A 212 0.80 16.86 -18.12
CA ALA A 212 0.77 18.25 -18.54
C ALA A 212 1.06 18.43 -20.05
N SER A 213 1.89 17.56 -20.64
CA SER A 213 2.18 17.61 -22.08
C SER A 213 0.96 17.24 -22.95
N ALA A 214 0.04 16.46 -22.39
CA ALA A 214 -1.18 16.00 -23.05
C ALA A 214 -2.43 16.79 -22.64
N TRP A 215 -2.29 17.79 -21.77
CA TRP A 215 -3.41 18.59 -21.26
C TRP A 215 -4.31 19.16 -22.36
N GLN A 216 -5.63 19.02 -22.19
CA GLN A 216 -6.68 19.47 -23.12
C GLN A 216 -6.60 18.90 -24.53
N SER A 217 -5.94 17.76 -24.69
CA SER A 217 -5.93 17.04 -25.96
C SER A 217 -7.02 15.95 -25.99
N VAL A 218 -7.38 15.55 -27.21
CA VAL A 218 -8.37 14.49 -27.49
C VAL A 218 -7.78 13.48 -28.47
N PRO A 219 -8.40 12.29 -28.68
CA PRO A 219 -7.93 11.34 -29.66
C PRO A 219 -7.71 11.99 -31.03
N ASN A 220 -6.57 11.65 -31.65
CA ASN A 220 -6.02 12.19 -32.90
C ASN A 220 -5.23 13.51 -32.80
N ASP A 221 -5.19 14.17 -31.64
CA ASP A 221 -4.24 15.26 -31.44
C ASP A 221 -2.81 14.71 -31.32
N PRO A 222 -1.78 15.38 -31.88
CA PRO A 222 -0.41 14.86 -31.87
C PRO A 222 0.20 14.67 -30.48
N ASN A 223 -0.34 15.34 -29.46
CA ASN A 223 0.11 15.28 -28.08
C ASN A 223 -0.87 14.51 -27.17
N TYR A 224 -1.91 13.88 -27.73
CA TYR A 224 -2.78 13.02 -26.95
C TYR A 224 -2.02 11.77 -26.49
N ASN A 225 -2.11 11.50 -25.20
CA ASN A 225 -1.56 10.32 -24.55
C ASN A 225 -2.71 9.61 -23.83
N GLU A 226 -3.08 8.41 -24.28
CA GLU A 226 -4.20 7.65 -23.70
C GLU A 226 -3.98 7.35 -22.22
N ASP A 227 -2.72 7.16 -21.78
CA ASP A 227 -2.37 6.93 -20.38
C ASP A 227 -2.67 8.14 -19.47
N CYS A 228 -2.86 9.33 -20.05
CA CYS A 228 -3.22 10.55 -19.31
C CYS A 228 -4.74 10.78 -19.21
N ASP A 229 -5.55 9.98 -19.89
CA ASP A 229 -7.02 10.01 -19.90
C ASP A 229 -7.54 9.05 -18.83
N LEU A 230 -7.44 9.46 -17.57
CA LEU A 230 -7.64 8.62 -16.40
C LEU A 230 -9.11 8.29 -16.14
N GLU A 231 -10.06 9.09 -16.64
CA GLU A 231 -11.49 8.78 -16.57
C GLU A 231 -12.00 8.00 -17.80
N ASP A 232 -11.13 7.74 -18.79
CA ASP A 232 -11.41 7.06 -20.06
C ASP A 232 -12.63 7.67 -20.80
N ASP A 233 -12.66 9.02 -20.87
CA ASP A 233 -13.76 9.77 -21.48
C ASP A 233 -13.39 10.43 -22.82
N ASN A 234 -12.15 10.22 -23.28
CA ASN A 234 -11.54 10.79 -24.49
C ASN A 234 -11.17 12.28 -24.37
N PHE A 235 -11.14 12.85 -23.17
CA PHE A 235 -10.71 14.22 -22.91
C PHE A 235 -9.73 14.25 -21.74
N ILE A 236 -8.52 14.76 -21.97
CA ILE A 236 -7.58 14.99 -20.86
C ILE A 236 -7.87 16.36 -20.25
N ASP A 237 -8.61 16.38 -19.15
CA ASP A 237 -9.14 17.58 -18.52
C ASP A 237 -9.05 17.61 -16.98
N TYR A 238 -9.86 18.46 -16.36
CA TYR A 238 -9.86 18.69 -14.93
C TYR A 238 -10.35 17.49 -14.11
N HIS A 239 -11.05 16.54 -14.71
CA HIS A 239 -11.38 15.29 -14.03
C HIS A 239 -10.16 14.38 -13.92
N ASP A 240 -9.34 14.27 -14.97
CA ASP A 240 -8.14 13.45 -14.94
C ASP A 240 -7.10 14.01 -13.99
N ILE A 241 -6.90 15.34 -13.94
CA ILE A 241 -5.96 15.90 -12.94
C ILE A 241 -6.46 15.68 -11.51
N ALA A 242 -7.78 15.62 -11.29
CA ALA A 242 -8.34 15.28 -9.99
C ALA A 242 -8.06 13.82 -9.62
N LEU A 243 -8.08 12.89 -10.59
CA LEU A 243 -7.68 11.49 -10.39
C LEU A 243 -6.17 11.38 -10.16
N PHE A 244 -5.36 12.06 -10.95
CA PHE A 244 -3.90 12.13 -10.80
C PHE A 244 -3.50 12.64 -9.40
N CYS A 245 -4.14 13.72 -8.93
CA CYS A 245 -3.88 14.30 -7.61
C CYS A 245 -4.26 13.38 -6.45
N LYS A 246 -5.22 12.45 -6.62
CA LYS A 246 -5.59 11.49 -5.55
C LYS A 246 -4.44 10.55 -5.22
N ASP A 247 -3.67 10.19 -6.24
CA ASP A 247 -2.56 9.25 -6.13
C ASP A 247 -1.21 9.97 -6.12
N TRP A 248 -1.17 11.29 -5.98
CA TRP A 248 0.11 12.01 -5.94
C TRP A 248 1.02 11.52 -4.82
N LEU A 249 2.27 11.18 -5.15
CA LEU A 249 3.25 10.51 -4.28
C LEU A 249 2.92 9.07 -3.90
N TRP A 250 1.93 8.45 -4.55
CA TRP A 250 1.71 7.01 -4.46
C TRP A 250 2.95 6.26 -4.94
N GLN A 251 3.21 5.11 -4.32
CA GLN A 251 4.31 4.23 -4.67
C GLN A 251 3.82 2.80 -4.58
N THR A 252 4.36 1.92 -5.41
CA THR A 252 4.05 0.49 -5.34
C THR A 252 4.42 -0.11 -3.98
N ALA A 253 3.70 -1.14 -3.56
CA ALA A 253 3.98 -1.95 -2.38
C ALA A 253 5.46 -2.33 -2.21
N TRP A 254 6.12 -2.81 -3.27
CA TRP A 254 7.54 -3.17 -3.19
C TRP A 254 8.47 -1.95 -3.16
N ALA A 255 8.10 -0.83 -3.77
CA ALA A 255 8.85 0.43 -3.62
C ALA A 255 8.76 1.00 -2.19
N LYS A 256 7.70 0.69 -1.43
CA LYS A 256 7.62 1.01 0.01
C LYS A 256 8.54 0.10 0.85
N ALA A 257 8.68 -1.16 0.44
CA ALA A 257 9.43 -2.18 1.17
C ALA A 257 10.96 -2.15 0.91
N PHE A 258 11.37 -1.68 -0.26
CA PHE A 258 12.76 -1.33 -0.55
C PHE A 258 12.88 0.18 -0.45
N PRO A 259 13.72 0.74 0.45
CA PRO A 259 14.10 2.14 0.33
C PRO A 259 14.51 2.37 -1.12
N SER A 260 13.92 3.38 -1.73
CA SER A 260 14.10 3.68 -3.15
C SER A 260 15.60 3.63 -3.53
N PRO A 261 15.98 3.36 -4.79
CA PRO A 261 17.33 3.65 -5.27
C PRO A 261 17.78 5.10 -4.94
N TYR A 262 16.83 6.01 -4.67
CA TYR A 262 17.08 7.35 -4.14
C TYR A 262 17.40 7.38 -2.64
N ASP A 263 16.94 6.43 -1.83
CA ASP A 263 17.29 6.25 -0.41
C ASP A 263 18.63 5.51 -0.22
N GLU A 264 18.94 4.52 -1.08
CA GLU A 264 20.16 3.70 -0.98
C GLU A 264 21.47 4.46 -1.32
N LEU A 265 21.38 5.58 -2.03
CA LEU A 265 22.53 6.43 -2.36
C LEU A 265 23.04 7.27 -1.16
N TRP A 266 22.26 7.38 -0.07
CA TRP A 266 22.58 8.23 1.10
C TRP A 266 22.82 7.48 2.43
N GLY A 267 23.12 6.19 2.38
CA GLY A 267 23.92 5.53 3.41
C GLY A 267 23.15 4.82 4.52
N ARG A 268 22.71 3.59 4.24
CA ARG A 268 22.80 2.46 5.17
C ARG A 268 23.37 1.26 4.42
N SER A 269 24.35 0.61 5.04
CA SER A 269 25.24 -0.37 4.42
C SER A 269 24.55 -1.71 4.09
N MET A 270 24.47 -2.04 2.80
CA MET A 270 24.67 -3.36 2.16
C MET A 270 24.28 -4.66 2.91
N SER A 271 23.39 -5.45 2.31
CA SER A 271 23.63 -6.89 2.06
C SER A 271 22.75 -7.44 0.93
N MET A 272 23.32 -7.57 -0.27
CA MET A 272 22.73 -8.34 -1.38
C MET A 272 22.87 -9.85 -1.14
N GLY A 273 21.78 -10.59 -1.35
CA GLY A 273 21.77 -12.04 -1.56
C GLY A 273 20.70 -12.40 -2.60
N MET A 274 21.13 -12.70 -3.83
CA MET A 274 20.25 -13.00 -4.97
C MET A 274 19.50 -14.34 -4.84
N GLY A 275 18.25 -14.37 -5.30
CA GLY A 275 17.49 -15.57 -5.67
C GLY A 275 16.47 -15.24 -6.77
N GLU A 276 16.52 -15.96 -7.89
CA GLU A 276 15.91 -15.65 -9.18
C GLU A 276 14.37 -15.70 -9.22
N GLY A 277 13.77 -14.75 -9.96
CA GLY A 277 12.45 -14.93 -10.61
C GLY A 277 11.55 -13.69 -10.60
N PHE A 278 11.46 -13.00 -11.76
CA PHE A 278 10.37 -12.10 -12.21
C PHE A 278 10.06 -10.91 -11.28
N PHE A 279 10.27 -9.63 -11.64
CA PHE A 279 9.79 -8.92 -12.84
C PHE A 279 10.79 -7.85 -13.29
N PRO A 280 11.19 -7.85 -14.57
CA PRO A 280 10.93 -6.64 -15.35
C PRO A 280 10.56 -6.95 -16.81
N SER A 281 9.39 -6.50 -17.23
CA SER A 281 9.15 -6.01 -18.60
C SER A 281 7.94 -5.09 -18.50
N MET A 282 8.01 -3.80 -18.83
CA MET A 282 8.16 -3.34 -20.21
C MET A 282 9.07 -2.10 -20.30
N GLN A 283 10.07 -2.15 -21.20
CA GLN A 283 10.80 -1.01 -21.79
C GLN A 283 11.09 0.25 -20.93
N ALA A 284 11.80 0.13 -19.81
CA ALA A 284 12.45 1.30 -19.20
C ALA A 284 13.69 1.74 -20.02
N LYS A 285 13.46 2.39 -21.16
CA LYS A 285 14.44 3.33 -21.73
C LYS A 285 13.82 4.35 -22.67
N GLN A 286 13.04 5.27 -22.11
CA GLN A 286 13.09 6.64 -22.60
C GLN A 286 14.03 7.42 -21.68
N ILE A 287 15.12 7.93 -22.25
CA ILE A 287 15.97 8.90 -21.56
C ILE A 287 15.08 10.13 -21.38
N GLN A 288 14.53 10.30 -20.18
CA GLN A 288 13.71 11.46 -19.85
C GLN A 288 14.58 12.72 -19.99
N PRO A 289 14.11 13.79 -20.65
CA PRO A 289 14.82 15.05 -20.67
C PRO A 289 14.87 15.64 -19.25
N GLU A 290 16.03 16.13 -18.82
CA GLU A 290 16.16 16.85 -17.54
C GLU A 290 15.28 18.11 -17.54
N LEU A 291 14.34 18.18 -16.60
CA LEU A 291 13.52 19.37 -16.34
C LEU A 291 14.39 20.49 -15.77
N THR A 292 14.29 21.70 -16.33
CA THR A 292 15.05 22.85 -15.83
C THR A 292 14.26 23.61 -14.76
N ALA A 293 14.96 24.41 -13.95
CA ALA A 293 14.32 25.29 -12.97
C ALA A 293 13.30 26.27 -13.60
N ALA A 294 13.52 26.65 -14.86
CA ALA A 294 12.58 27.51 -15.60
C ALA A 294 11.30 26.78 -15.99
N ASP A 295 11.42 25.49 -16.34
CA ASP A 295 10.25 24.64 -16.65
C ASP A 295 9.40 24.46 -15.39
N ILE A 296 10.04 24.23 -14.24
CA ILE A 296 9.37 24.12 -12.94
C ILE A 296 8.63 25.41 -12.57
N GLU A 297 9.26 26.58 -12.72
CA GLU A 297 8.60 27.88 -12.43
C GLU A 297 7.37 28.09 -13.33
N GLN A 298 7.46 27.73 -14.60
CA GLN A 298 6.36 27.86 -15.55
C GLN A 298 5.20 26.91 -15.23
N ILE A 299 5.50 25.70 -14.76
CA ILE A 299 4.53 24.71 -14.29
C ILE A 299 3.80 25.20 -13.04
N LEU A 300 4.52 25.67 -12.03
CA LEU A 300 3.91 26.16 -10.78
C LEU A 300 3.00 27.35 -11.04
N LYS A 301 3.43 28.27 -11.89
CA LYS A 301 2.61 29.39 -12.33
C LYS A 301 1.35 28.92 -13.06
N TRP A 302 1.47 27.90 -13.91
CA TRP A 302 0.32 27.32 -14.60
C TRP A 302 -0.67 26.69 -13.62
N LEU A 303 -0.21 25.93 -12.61
CA LEU A 303 -1.07 25.35 -11.57
C LEU A 303 -1.80 26.44 -10.76
N GLU A 304 -1.10 27.51 -10.39
CA GLU A 304 -1.71 28.65 -9.71
C GLU A 304 -2.76 29.34 -10.59
N GLU A 305 -2.46 29.56 -11.88
CA GLU A 305 -3.39 30.15 -12.84
C GLU A 305 -4.61 29.25 -13.07
N LEU A 306 -4.42 27.93 -13.19
CA LEU A 306 -5.49 26.95 -13.37
C LEU A 306 -6.49 27.03 -12.22
N TRP A 307 -6.01 27.01 -10.98
CA TRP A 307 -6.86 27.13 -9.80
C TRP A 307 -7.66 28.45 -9.75
N LEU A 308 -7.04 29.55 -10.17
CA LEU A 308 -7.66 30.87 -10.13
C LEU A 308 -8.66 31.11 -11.25
N THR A 309 -8.45 30.47 -12.41
CA THR A 309 -9.20 30.77 -13.64
C THR A 309 -10.23 29.71 -13.99
N ASP A 310 -10.06 28.48 -13.51
CA ASP A 310 -10.96 27.37 -13.79
C ASP A 310 -11.93 27.16 -12.60
N ASP A 311 -13.23 27.39 -12.83
CA ASP A 311 -14.26 27.15 -11.82
C ASP A 311 -14.59 25.65 -11.69
N GLU A 312 -14.32 24.82 -12.71
CA GLU A 312 -14.63 23.38 -12.69
C GLU A 312 -13.63 22.60 -11.84
N VAL A 313 -12.34 22.95 -11.89
CA VAL A 313 -11.32 22.41 -10.97
C VAL A 313 -11.76 22.58 -9.52
N ARG A 314 -12.29 23.76 -9.17
CA ARG A 314 -12.78 24.08 -7.81
C ARG A 314 -14.06 23.35 -7.41
N LYS A 315 -14.72 22.64 -8.33
CA LYS A 315 -15.86 21.77 -8.02
C LYS A 315 -15.44 20.34 -7.71
N VAL A 316 -14.29 19.90 -8.22
CA VAL A 316 -13.82 18.50 -8.10
C VAL A 316 -12.73 18.31 -7.05
N ILE A 317 -11.92 19.35 -6.77
CA ILE A 317 -10.88 19.31 -5.73
C ILE A 317 -11.00 20.48 -4.74
N THR A 318 -10.76 20.21 -3.45
CA THR A 318 -10.82 21.26 -2.44
C THR A 318 -9.58 22.15 -2.45
N ALA A 319 -9.70 23.36 -1.92
CA ALA A 319 -8.58 24.31 -1.82
C ALA A 319 -7.41 23.76 -1.00
N ASP A 320 -7.71 23.03 0.07
CA ASP A 320 -6.71 22.45 0.96
C ASP A 320 -5.97 21.28 0.27
N GLU A 321 -6.66 20.45 -0.50
CA GLU A 321 -6.04 19.37 -1.29
C GLU A 321 -5.16 19.93 -2.41
N TRP A 322 -5.67 20.94 -3.15
CA TRP A 322 -4.91 21.60 -4.21
C TRP A 322 -3.62 22.26 -3.69
N GLN A 323 -3.72 22.96 -2.56
CA GLN A 323 -2.56 23.60 -1.94
C GLN A 323 -1.50 22.58 -1.51
N LYS A 324 -1.91 21.45 -0.91
CA LYS A 324 -0.99 20.36 -0.54
C LYS A 324 -0.30 19.76 -1.76
N PHE A 325 -1.05 19.55 -2.84
CA PHE A 325 -0.50 19.08 -4.11
C PHE A 325 0.58 20.03 -4.64
N ILE A 326 0.30 21.34 -4.74
CA ILE A 326 1.30 22.34 -5.17
C ILE A 326 2.54 22.32 -4.28
N GLU A 327 2.37 22.28 -2.95
CA GLU A 327 3.50 22.25 -2.01
C GLU A 327 4.38 21.01 -2.20
N ALA A 328 3.76 19.86 -2.45
CA ALA A 328 4.47 18.61 -2.73
C ALA A 328 5.18 18.64 -4.08
N VAL A 329 4.55 19.18 -5.13
CA VAL A 329 5.20 19.41 -6.44
C VAL A 329 6.43 20.30 -6.29
N ILE A 330 6.34 21.39 -5.52
CA ILE A 330 7.48 22.28 -5.23
C ILE A 330 8.62 21.51 -4.55
N GLN A 331 8.31 20.66 -3.58
CA GLN A 331 9.31 19.90 -2.85
C GLN A 331 10.02 18.89 -3.75
N ALA A 332 9.26 18.08 -4.50
CA ALA A 332 9.81 17.10 -5.44
C ALA A 332 10.66 17.77 -6.53
N ALA A 333 10.19 18.88 -7.09
CA ALA A 333 10.91 19.62 -8.11
C ALA A 333 12.22 20.24 -7.60
N LYS A 334 12.26 20.72 -6.35
CA LYS A 334 13.50 21.21 -5.73
C LYS A 334 14.55 20.12 -5.65
N GLU A 335 14.16 18.93 -5.20
CA GLU A 335 15.06 17.77 -5.04
C GLU A 335 15.72 17.36 -6.37
N GLN A 336 15.03 17.54 -7.50
CA GLN A 336 15.60 17.29 -8.83
C GLN A 336 16.65 18.31 -9.28
N THR A 337 16.54 19.59 -8.87
CA THR A 337 17.46 20.67 -9.30
C THR A 337 18.80 20.74 -8.55
N TYR A 338 18.98 19.94 -7.49
CA TYR A 338 20.23 19.91 -6.69
C TYR A 338 21.24 18.86 -7.14
N TYR A 339 20.96 18.14 -8.23
CA TYR A 339 21.89 17.26 -8.95
C TYR A 339 22.37 17.95 -10.23
#